data_AF-C9J4G8-F1
#
_entry.id   AF-C9J4G8-F1
#
_cell.length_a   1.000
_cell.length_b   1.000
_cell.length_c   1.000
_cell.angle_alpha   90.00
_cell.angle_beta   90.00
_cell.angle_gamma   90.00
#
_symmetry.space_group_name_H-M   'P 1'
#
loop_
_entity.id
_entity.type
_entity.pdbx_description
1 polymer ?
#
loop_
_entity_poly.entity_id
_entity_poly.type
_entity_poly.pdbx_seq_one_letter_code
_entity_poly.pdbx_strand_id
1 'polypeptide(L)'
;MNTLFNTTFETEEASHHEACVRLRPQTYDLQESNVQLKLTIVDAVGFGDQINKDESYRPIVDYIDAQFENYLQEELKIRRSLFDYHDTRIHVCLYFI
;
A
#
# COMPACT_ATOMS: atom_id res chain seq x y z
N MET A 1 3.20 -8.51 9.16
CA MET A 1 1.74 -8.45 8.94
C MET A 1 1.02 -9.73 9.32
N ASN A 2 1.52 -10.92 8.97
CA ASN A 2 0.88 -12.22 9.26
C ASN A 2 0.36 -12.36 10.71
N THR A 3 1.20 -12.10 11.70
CA THR A 3 0.84 -12.19 13.12
C THR A 3 -0.25 -11.19 13.53
N LEU A 4 -0.27 -9.99 12.94
CA LEU A 4 -1.23 -8.94 13.30
C LEU A 4 -2.67 -9.34 12.94
N PHE A 5 -2.84 -10.04 11.81
CA PHE A 5 -4.13 -10.51 11.32
C PHE A 5 -4.33 -12.02 11.50
N ASN A 6 -3.44 -12.68 12.24
CA ASN A 6 -3.44 -14.12 12.50
C ASN A 6 -3.69 -14.98 11.23
N THR A 7 -3.09 -14.58 10.10
CA THR A 7 -3.24 -15.22 8.79
C THR A 7 -1.92 -15.20 8.03
N THR A 8 -1.80 -16.02 6.99
CA THR A 8 -0.59 -16.07 6.15
C THR A 8 -0.84 -15.29 4.87
N PHE A 9 -0.18 -14.14 4.74
CA PHE A 9 -0.12 -13.38 3.49
C PHE A 9 1.03 -13.88 2.63
N GLU A 10 0.81 -13.93 1.31
CA GLU A 10 1.87 -14.20 0.33
C GLU A 10 2.93 -13.10 0.39
N THR A 11 4.03 -13.40 1.07
CA THR A 11 5.18 -12.48 1.16
C THR A 11 6.30 -13.07 0.32
N GLU A 12 6.51 -12.53 -0.87
CA GLU A 12 7.76 -12.79 -1.59
C GLU A 12 8.86 -11.95 -0.95
N GLU A 13 9.84 -12.63 -0.36
CA GLU A 13 11.06 -11.99 0.13
C GLU A 13 11.75 -11.28 -1.04
N ALA A 14 11.94 -9.97 -0.89
CA ALA A 14 12.68 -9.20 -1.86
C ALA A 14 14.18 -9.51 -1.74
N SER A 15 14.89 -9.35 -2.85
CA SER A 15 16.35 -9.33 -2.83
C SER A 15 16.84 -8.13 -2.01
N HIS A 16 18.02 -8.24 -1.40
CA HIS A 16 18.73 -7.11 -0.77
C HIS A 16 19.57 -6.28 -1.77
N HIS A 17 19.35 -6.50 -3.06
CA HIS A 17 20.10 -5.89 -4.16
C HIS A 17 19.14 -5.21 -5.15
N GLU A 18 18.02 -4.66 -4.67
CA GLU A 18 17.10 -3.94 -5.54
C GLU A 18 17.76 -2.63 -6.02
N ALA A 19 17.65 -2.34 -7.31
CA ALA A 19 18.26 -1.14 -7.89
C ALA A 19 17.54 0.16 -7.48
N CYS A 20 16.28 0.06 -7.08
CA CYS A 20 15.46 1.19 -6.66
C CYS A 20 14.36 0.76 -5.69
N VAL A 21 13.79 1.75 -4.99
CA VAL A 21 12.60 1.54 -4.14
C VAL A 21 11.35 1.44 -5.02
N ARG A 22 10.52 0.43 -4.77
CA ARG A 22 9.23 0.24 -5.44
C ARG A 22 8.16 -0.21 -4.46
N LEU A 23 6.90 0.09 -4.76
CA LEU A 23 5.77 -0.21 -3.89
C LEU A 23 5.03 -1.43 -4.45
N ARG A 24 4.80 -2.43 -3.61
CA ARG A 24 4.10 -3.66 -3.99
C ARG A 24 2.77 -3.75 -3.23
N PRO A 25 1.64 -3.32 -3.84
CA PRO A 25 0.32 -3.48 -3.24
C PRO A 25 -0.21 -4.91 -3.43
N GLN A 26 -0.75 -5.48 -2.37
CA GLN A 26 -1.44 -6.78 -2.37
C GLN A 26 -2.75 -6.64 -1.60
N THR A 27 -3.85 -7.06 -2.20
CA THR A 27 -5.19 -6.93 -1.63
C THR A 27 -5.76 -8.29 -1.28
N TYR A 28 -6.32 -8.39 -0.08
CA TYR A 28 -6.86 -9.61 0.50
C TYR A 28 -8.27 -9.34 1.04
N ASP A 29 -9.18 -10.29 0.81
CA ASP A 29 -10.48 -10.30 1.46
C ASP A 29 -10.40 -11.17 2.73
N LEU A 30 -10.62 -10.55 3.88
CA LEU A 30 -10.51 -11.15 5.20
C LEU A 30 -11.84 -11.07 5.94
N GLN A 31 -12.01 -11.95 6.92
CA GLN A 31 -13.12 -11.90 7.86
C GLN A 31 -12.57 -11.67 9.27
N GLU A 32 -12.61 -10.42 9.74
CA GLU A 32 -12.19 -10.04 11.08
C GLU A 32 -13.41 -10.05 12.00
N SER A 33 -13.57 -11.13 12.78
CA SER A 33 -14.76 -11.37 13.60
C SER A 33 -16.05 -11.34 12.77
N ASN A 34 -16.89 -10.31 12.93
CA ASN A 34 -18.15 -10.13 12.20
C ASN A 34 -18.05 -9.09 11.06
N VAL A 35 -16.85 -8.60 10.73
CA VAL A 35 -16.63 -7.59 9.69
C VAL A 35 -15.89 -8.21 8.50
N GLN A 36 -16.45 -8.06 7.30
CA GLN A 36 -15.73 -8.32 6.06
C GLN A 36 -14.75 -7.17 5.82
N LEU A 37 -13.46 -7.48 5.76
CA LEU A 37 -12.39 -6.53 5.61
C LEU A 37 -11.67 -6.77 4.29
N LYS A 38 -11.71 -5.79 3.40
CA LYS A 38 -10.83 -5.76 2.22
C LYS A 38 -9.54 -5.03 2.59
N LEU A 39 -8.50 -5.79 2.92
CA LEU A 39 -7.21 -5.27 3.37
C LEU A 39 -6.24 -5.16 2.20
N THR A 40 -5.65 -3.98 2.01
CA THR A 40 -4.50 -3.81 1.10
C THR A 40 -3.24 -3.56 1.90
N ILE A 41 -2.23 -4.41 1.71
CA ILE A 41 -0.89 -4.26 2.27
C ILE A 41 0.01 -3.73 1.16
N VAL A 42 0.76 -2.66 1.43
CA VAL A 42 1.69 -2.08 0.46
C VAL A 42 3.10 -2.11 1.05
N ASP A 43 3.95 -2.97 0.48
CA ASP A 43 5.34 -3.10 0.90
C ASP A 43 6.24 -2.12 0.13
N ALA A 44 7.16 -1.46 0.83
CA ALA A 44 8.25 -0.71 0.21
C ALA A 44 9.44 -1.64 -0.02
N VAL A 45 9.54 -2.19 -1.23
CA VAL A 45 10.60 -3.12 -1.62
C VAL A 45 11.84 -2.34 -2.03
N GLY A 46 13.01 -2.82 -1.59
CA GLY A 46 14.31 -2.21 -1.93
C GLY A 46 14.65 -0.98 -1.10
N PHE A 47 13.85 -0.62 -0.10
CA PHE A 47 14.11 0.54 0.76
C PHE A 47 15.35 0.31 1.63
N GLY A 48 16.41 1.07 1.37
CA GLY A 48 17.65 1.03 2.13
C GLY A 48 18.74 0.10 1.56
N ASP A 49 18.45 -0.61 0.47
CA ASP A 49 19.42 -1.50 -0.23
C ASP A 49 20.51 -0.73 -0.96
N GLN A 50 20.18 0.45 -1.50
CA GLN A 50 21.12 1.23 -2.29
C GLN A 50 22.15 1.94 -1.38
N ILE A 51 23.39 2.04 -1.87
CA ILE A 51 24.45 2.82 -1.18
C ILE A 51 24.07 4.30 -1.15
N ASN A 52 23.65 4.83 -2.30
CA ASN A 52 23.03 6.15 -2.36
C ASN A 52 21.53 6.00 -2.05
N LYS A 53 21.12 6.52 -0.91
CA LYS A 53 19.74 6.48 -0.41
C LYS A 53 18.99 7.78 -0.65
N ASP A 54 19.65 8.75 -1.30
CA ASP A 54 19.01 9.98 -1.71
C ASP A 54 17.75 9.63 -2.48
N GLU A 55 16.67 10.33 -2.14
CA GLU A 55 15.44 10.24 -2.89
C GLU A 55 14.69 8.90 -2.85
N SER A 56 15.14 7.94 -2.03
CA SER A 56 14.46 6.65 -1.80
C SER A 56 13.00 6.78 -1.35
N TYR A 57 12.63 7.93 -0.79
CA TYR A 57 11.26 8.25 -0.38
C TYR A 57 10.33 8.64 -1.54
N ARG A 58 10.86 9.11 -2.68
CA ARG A 58 10.04 9.62 -3.79
C ARG A 58 9.02 8.59 -4.28
N PRO A 59 9.39 7.33 -4.59
CA PRO A 59 8.42 6.32 -5.01
C PRO A 59 7.29 6.07 -4.00
N ILE A 60 7.56 6.26 -2.71
CA ILE A 60 6.59 6.08 -1.63
C ILE A 60 5.60 7.26 -1.62
N VAL A 61 6.11 8.49 -1.69
CA VAL A 61 5.28 9.70 -1.74
C VAL A 61 4.45 9.72 -3.02
N ASP A 62 5.07 9.46 -4.18
CA ASP A 62 4.38 9.42 -5.48
C ASP A 62 3.23 8.40 -5.48
N TYR A 63 3.42 7.24 -4.84
CA TYR A 63 2.38 6.24 -4.70
C TYR A 63 1.21 6.73 -3.85
N ILE A 64 1.50 7.36 -2.70
CA ILE A 64 0.49 7.91 -1.79
C ILE A 64 -0.30 9.02 -2.48
N ASP A 65 0.38 9.97 -3.13
CA ASP A 65 -0.23 11.08 -3.85
C ASP A 65 -1.12 10.59 -5.00
N ALA A 66 -0.69 9.54 -5.73
CA ALA A 66 -1.52 8.92 -6.76
C ALA A 66 -2.82 8.33 -6.19
N GLN A 67 -2.82 7.75 -4.99
CA GLN A 67 -4.05 7.24 -4.37
C GLN A 67 -4.98 8.38 -3.93
N PHE A 68 -4.43 9.48 -3.42
CA PHE A 68 -5.21 10.69 -3.12
C PHE A 68 -5.84 11.29 -4.38
N GLU A 69 -5.07 11.39 -5.46
CA GLU A 69 -5.55 11.90 -6.75
C GLU A 69 -6.68 11.00 -7.30
N ASN A 70 -6.52 9.67 -7.25
CA ASN A 70 -7.57 8.73 -7.68
C ASN A 70 -8.89 8.94 -6.93
N TYR A 71 -8.82 9.15 -5.61
CA TYR A 71 -9.99 9.43 -4.79
C TYR A 71 -10.61 10.79 -5.14
N LEU A 72 -9.79 11.84 -5.30
CA LEU A 72 -10.24 13.17 -5.68
C LEU A 72 -10.95 13.15 -7.04
N GLN A 73 -10.41 12.43 -8.02
CA GLN A 73 -11.02 12.29 -9.34
C GLN A 73 -12.40 11.61 -9.26
N GLU A 74 -12.60 10.64 -8.36
CA GLU A 74 -13.93 10.04 -8.12
C GLU A 74 -14.91 11.06 -7.51
N GLU A 75 -14.47 11.86 -6.53
CA GLU A 75 -15.29 12.89 -5.90
C GLU A 75 -15.77 13.97 -6.90
N LEU A 76 -14.93 14.28 -7.90
CA LEU A 76 -15.20 15.26 -8.95
C LEU A 76 -16.10 14.74 -10.09
N LYS A 77 -16.42 13.43 -10.15
CA LYS A 77 -17.31 12.89 -11.19
C LYS A 77 -18.73 13.47 -11.08
N ILE A 78 -19.31 13.82 -12.23
CA ILE A 78 -20.71 14.29 -12.33
C ILE A 78 -21.68 13.21 -11.80
N ARG A 79 -21.42 11.94 -12.12
CA ARG A 79 -22.14 10.78 -11.56
C ARG A 79 -21.17 9.97 -10.70
N ARG A 80 -20.96 10.45 -9.47
CA ARG A 80 -20.11 9.82 -8.45
C ARG A 80 -20.82 8.65 -7.75
N SER A 81 -20.08 7.58 -7.46
CA SER A 81 -20.54 6.47 -6.60
C SER A 81 -19.53 6.17 -5.49
N LEU A 82 -19.37 7.12 -4.56
CA LEU A 82 -18.36 7.01 -3.48
C LEU A 82 -18.63 5.84 -2.52
N PHE A 83 -19.89 5.39 -2.40
CA PHE A 83 -20.24 4.27 -1.53
C PHE A 83 -19.78 2.91 -2.08
N ASP A 84 -19.72 2.77 -3.41
CA ASP A 84 -19.21 1.57 -4.08
C ASP A 84 -17.72 1.69 -4.42
N TYR A 85 -17.14 2.89 -4.29
CA TYR A 85 -15.76 3.13 -4.66
C TYR A 85 -14.82 2.45 -3.67
N HIS A 86 -13.89 1.66 -4.21
CA HIS A 86 -12.84 1.06 -3.41
C HIS A 86 -11.77 2.12 -3.09
N ASP A 87 -11.81 2.64 -1.87
CA ASP A 87 -10.81 3.59 -1.38
C ASP A 87 -9.43 2.93 -1.28
N THR A 88 -8.48 3.38 -2.11
CA THR A 88 -7.11 2.87 -2.15
C THR A 88 -6.12 3.74 -1.39
N ARG A 89 -6.56 4.80 -0.72
CA ARG A 89 -5.66 5.68 0.06
C ARG A 89 -4.96 4.89 1.17
N ILE A 90 -3.72 5.29 1.47
CA ILE A 90 -2.98 4.71 2.59
C ILE A 90 -3.54 5.27 3.90
N HIS A 91 -4.25 4.41 4.63
CA HIS A 91 -4.88 4.78 5.90
C HIS A 91 -3.90 4.83 7.07
N VAL A 92 -2.86 3.99 7.05
CA VAL A 92 -1.85 3.85 8.11
C VAL A 92 -0.51 3.52 7.48
N CYS A 93 0.56 4.13 7.99
CA CYS A 93 1.94 3.78 7.67
C CYS A 93 2.62 3.17 8.91
N LEU A 94 3.12 1.95 8.79
CA LEU A 94 3.93 1.31 9.82
C LEU A 94 5.40 1.44 9.44
N TYR A 95 6.11 2.37 10.09
CA TYR A 95 7.54 2.58 9.87
C TYR A 95 8.36 1.70 10.81
N PHE A 96 9.17 0.81 10.24
CA PHE A 96 10.04 -0.10 10.98
C PHE A 96 11.40 0.58 11.18
N ILE A 97 11.80 0.76 12.45
CA ILE A 97 13.07 1.39 12.88
C ILE A 97 14.12 0.31 13.13
#